data_AF-A0A4R8XLU8-F1
#
_entry.id   AF-A0A4R8XLU8-F1
#
_cell.length_a   1.000
_cell.length_b   1.000
_cell.length_c   1.000
_cell.angle_alpha   90.00
_cell.angle_beta   90.00
_cell.angle_gamma   90.00
#
_symmetry.space_group_name_H-M   'P 1'
#
loop_
_entity.id
_entity.type
_entity.pdbx_description
1 polymer ?
#
loop_
_entity_poly.entity_id
_entity_poly.type
_entity_poly.pdbx_seq_one_letter_code
_entity_poly.pdbx_strand_id
1 'polypeptide(L)' 'MTTPTPSSLTEEFLVTGMTCQHCVGSVVTALGGLDSVEAVTVDLTSGGASTVRVTSAAALDRATVGSAVTAAGYQLV' A
#
# COMPACT_ATOMS: atom_id res chain seq x y z
N MET A 1 -20.89 1.68 -18.66
CA MET A 1 -20.11 2.04 -17.45
C MET A 1 -19.63 0.72 -16.87
N THR A 2 -18.37 0.37 -16.72
CA THR A 2 -17.07 0.99 -16.95
C THR A 2 -16.09 -0.18 -17.17
N THR A 3 -15.22 -0.12 -18.18
CA THR A 3 -14.18 -1.14 -18.40
C THR A 3 -12.88 -0.57 -17.85
N PRO A 4 -12.21 -1.16 -16.84
CA PRO A 4 -10.87 -0.72 -16.48
C PRO A 4 -9.89 -1.23 -17.54
N THR A 5 -9.30 -0.30 -18.29
CA THR A 5 -8.10 -0.51 -19.10
C THR A 5 -6.95 -0.94 -18.17
N PRO A 6 -6.40 -2.16 -18.26
CA PRO A 6 -5.31 -2.58 -17.39
C PRO A 6 -3.98 -2.11 -17.98
N SER A 7 -3.71 -0.81 -17.91
CA SER A 7 -2.35 -0.26 -18.15
C SER A 7 -1.58 -0.06 -16.85
N SER A 8 -2.20 -0.32 -15.70
CA SER A 8 -1.59 -0.18 -14.38
C SER A 8 -1.42 -1.55 -13.71
N LEU A 9 -0.25 -1.76 -13.11
CA LEU A 9 0.01 -2.88 -12.23
C LEU A 9 -0.63 -2.61 -10.88
N THR A 10 -1.31 -3.61 -10.34
CA THR A 10 -1.80 -3.56 -8.98
C THR A 10 -1.17 -4.68 -8.17
N GLU A 11 -0.46 -4.30 -7.11
CA GLU A 11 0.21 -5.23 -6.21
C GLU A 11 -0.43 -5.17 -4.82
N GLU A 12 -0.55 -6.32 -4.19
CA GLU A 12 -1.19 -6.47 -2.88
C GLU A 12 -0.16 -6.92 -1.86
N PHE A 13 -0.07 -6.15 -0.78
CA PHE A 13 0.86 -6.37 0.31
C PHE A 13 0.10 -6.50 1.61
N LEU A 14 0.50 -7.45 2.44
CA LEU A 14 -0.07 -7.60 3.78
C LEU A 14 0.81 -6.83 4.76
N VAL A 15 0.19 -5.95 5.54
CA VAL A 15 0.86 -5.14 6.55
C VAL A 15 0.24 -5.41 7.91
N THR A 16 1.10 -5.75 8.87
CA THR A 16 0.70 -6.01 10.25
C THR A 16 1.08 -4.83 11.15
N GLY A 17 0.31 -4.63 12.22
CA GLY A 17 0.54 -3.56 13.20
C GLY A 17 -0.32 -2.31 13.00
N MET A 18 -1.06 -2.19 11.89
CA MET A 18 -2.05 -1.13 11.72
C MET A 18 -3.30 -1.43 12.55
N THR A 19 -3.45 -0.73 13.67
CA THR A 19 -4.61 -0.88 14.57
C THR A 19 -5.58 0.31 14.50
N CYS A 20 -5.24 1.35 13.75
CA CYS A 20 -5.96 2.61 13.73
C CYS A 20 -6.09 3.20 12.31
N GLN A 21 -7.19 3.87 11.97
CA GLN A 21 -7.32 4.49 10.64
C GLN A 21 -6.33 5.65 10.40
N HIS A 22 -5.86 6.32 11.46
CA HIS A 22 -4.78 7.32 11.35
C HIS A 22 -3.44 6.70 10.90
N CYS A 23 -3.19 5.46 11.35
CA CYS A 23 -2.02 4.66 11.01
C CYS A 23 -1.98 4.41 9.49
N VAL A 24 -3.14 4.06 8.94
CA VAL A 24 -3.36 3.82 7.51
C VAL A 24 -3.06 5.08 6.69
N GLY A 25 -3.60 6.24 7.09
CA GLY A 25 -3.39 7.48 6.35
C GLY A 25 -1.91 7.85 6.22
N SER A 26 -1.11 7.57 7.25
CA SER A 26 0.34 7.78 7.22
C SER A 26 1.03 6.84 6.23
N VAL A 27 0.66 5.56 6.21
CA VAL A 27 1.22 4.57 5.28
C VAL A 27 0.81 4.87 3.84
N VAL A 28 -0.46 5.21 3.61
CA VAL A 28 -0.98 5.62 2.30
C VAL A 28 -0.21 6.82 1.76
N THR A 29 0.03 7.83 2.60
CA THR A 29 0.80 9.02 2.20
C THR A 29 2.25 8.69 1.92
N ALA A 30 2.88 7.84 2.74
CA ALA A 30 4.27 7.41 2.54
C ALA A 30 4.44 6.60 1.24
N LEU A 31 3.50 5.70 0.94
CA LEU A 31 3.51 4.89 -0.28
C LEU A 31 3.10 5.70 -1.51
N GLY A 32 2.14 6.60 -1.38
CA GLY A 32 1.69 7.49 -2.45
C GLY A 32 2.71 8.56 -2.82
N GLY A 33 3.74 8.79 -2.00
CA GLY A 33 4.87 9.67 -2.31
C GLY A 33 5.93 9.03 -3.21
N LEU A 34 5.79 7.74 -3.57
CA LEU A 34 6.69 7.07 -4.50
C LEU A 34 6.35 7.47 -5.93
N ASP A 35 7.33 7.91 -6.73
CA ASP A 35 7.14 8.35 -8.14
C ASP A 35 6.41 7.33 -9.02
N SER A 36 6.50 6.03 -8.71
CA SER A 36 5.87 4.96 -9.48
C SER A 36 4.40 4.72 -9.11
N VAL A 37 3.90 5.29 -8.02
CA VAL A 37 2.60 4.98 -7.44
C VAL A 37 1.54 5.94 -7.97
N GLU A 38 0.49 5.39 -8.58
CA GLU A 38 -0.67 6.14 -9.06
C GLU A 38 -1.80 6.18 -8.03
N ALA A 39 -2.02 5.07 -7.33
CA ALA A 39 -3.05 4.99 -6.29
C ALA A 39 -2.66 3.98 -5.21
N VAL A 40 -3.09 4.27 -3.97
CA VAL A 40 -2.91 3.34 -2.84
C VAL A 40 -4.26 3.16 -2.17
N THR A 41 -4.69 1.91 -2.05
CA THR A 41 -5.90 1.51 -1.34
C THR A 41 -5.49 0.64 -0.17
N VAL A 42 -6.01 0.92 1.03
CA VAL A 42 -5.70 0.11 2.21
C VAL A 42 -6.99 -0.39 2.82
N ASP A 43 -7.08 -1.71 2.93
CA ASP A 43 -8.12 -2.44 3.64
C ASP A 43 -7.61 -2.73 5.06
N LEU A 44 -7.98 -1.84 5.99
CA LEU A 44 -7.62 -1.98 7.39
C LEU A 44 -8.43 -3.11 8.02
N THR A 45 -7.74 -4.14 8.48
CA THR A 45 -8.36 -5.18 9.31
C THR A 45 -7.98 -4.95 10.78
N SER A 46 -8.95 -4.50 11.57
CA SER A 46 -8.77 -4.22 12.98
C SER A 46 -8.38 -5.51 13.73
N GLY A 47 -7.14 -5.57 14.22
CA GLY A 47 -6.63 -6.72 14.97
C GLY A 47 -5.97 -7.82 14.13
N GLY A 48 -5.66 -7.57 12.85
CA GLY A 48 -5.00 -8.55 11.98
C GLY A 48 -4.05 -7.95 10.94
N ALA A 49 -3.85 -8.67 9.84
CA ALA A 49 -3.06 -8.20 8.70
C ALA A 49 -3.94 -7.36 7.76
N SER A 50 -3.61 -6.09 7.61
CA SER A 50 -4.30 -5.18 6.71
C SER A 50 -3.76 -5.33 5.29
N THR A 51 -4.65 -5.28 4.30
CA THR A 51 -4.29 -5.45 2.90
C THR A 51 -4.02 -4.10 2.27
N VAL A 52 -2.81 -3.87 1.80
CA VAL A 52 -2.37 -2.66 1.12
C VAL A 52 -2.26 -2.97 -0.36
N ARG A 53 -3.14 -2.38 -1.16
CA ARG A 53 -3.19 -2.53 -2.60
C ARG A 53 -2.62 -1.28 -3.25
N VAL A 54 -1.50 -1.43 -3.94
CA VAL A 54 -0.77 -0.34 -4.60
C VAL A 54 -0.95 -0.46 -6.10
N THR A 55 -1.51 0.57 -6.72
CA THR A 55 -1.66 0.70 -8.17
C THR A 55 -0.56 1.61 -8.71
N SER A 56 0.11 1.18 -9.77
CA SER A 56 1.30 1.81 -10.31
C SER A 56 1.41 1.62 -11.81
N ALA A 57 2.07 2.56 -12.48
CA ALA A 57 2.33 2.46 -13.92
C ALA A 57 3.49 1.51 -14.26
N ALA A 58 4.32 1.17 -13.26
CA ALA A 58 5.48 0.30 -13.37
C ALA A 58 5.57 -0.64 -12.16
N ALA A 59 6.27 -1.78 -12.31
CA ALA A 59 6.45 -2.73 -11.22
C ALA A 59 7.07 -2.06 -9.98
N LEU A 60 6.43 -2.24 -8.81
CA LEU A 60 6.98 -1.78 -7.55
C LEU A 60 7.89 -2.85 -6.96
N ASP A 61 9.03 -2.40 -6.44
CA ASP A 61 9.87 -3.30 -5.68
C ASP A 61 9.28 -3.48 -4.27
N ARG A 62 9.00 -4.74 -3.90
CA ARG A 62 8.52 -5.08 -2.56
C ARG A 62 9.46 -4.58 -1.47
N ALA A 63 10.77 -4.51 -1.72
CA ALA A 63 11.72 -3.96 -0.75
C ALA A 63 11.50 -2.45 -0.54
N THR A 64 11.20 -1.70 -1.59
CA THR A 64 10.87 -0.27 -1.49
C THR A 64 9.58 -0.05 -0.71
N VAL A 65 8.52 -0.81 -1.01
CA VAL A 65 7.25 -0.77 -0.26
C VAL A 65 7.51 -1.15 1.20
N GLY A 66 8.25 -2.24 1.44
CA GLY A 66 8.63 -2.69 2.77
C GLY A 66 9.39 -1.64 3.56
N SER A 67 10.40 -0.99 2.96
CA SER A 67 11.15 0.09 3.59
C SER A 67 10.28 1.30 3.92
N ALA A 68 9.37 1.70 3.04
CA ALA A 68 8.43 2.80 3.32
C ALA A 68 7.48 2.45 4.48
N VAL A 69 6.96 1.22 4.50
CA VAL A 69 6.09 0.69 5.57
C VAL A 69 6.85 0.58 6.89
N THR A 70 8.10 0.10 6.87
CA THR A 70 8.98 0.00 8.06
C THR A 70 9.41 1.38 8.56
N ALA A 71 9.67 2.33 7.67
CA ALA A 71 9.94 3.73 8.05
C ALA A 71 8.72 4.38 8.72
N ALA A 72 7.50 3.97 8.34
CA ALA A 72 6.26 4.36 9.01
C ALA A 72 6.00 3.59 10.32
N GLY A 73 6.82 2.58 10.66
CA GLY A 73 6.72 1.80 11.89
C GLY A 73 5.90 0.51 11.80
N TYR A 74 5.64 0.00 10.60
CA TYR A 74 4.87 -1.24 10.38
C TYR A 74 5.68 -2.31 9.67
N GLN A 75 5.18 -3.55 9.67
CA GLN A 75 5.86 -4.68 9.06
C GLN A 75 5.04 -5.28 7.92
N LEU A 76 5.68 -5.39 6.76
CA LEU A 76 5.14 -6.04 5.57
C LEU A 76 5.44 -7.55 5.64
N VAL A 77 4.40 -8.39 5.48
CA VAL A 77 4.46 -9.87 5.58
C VAL A 77 4.24 -10.54 4.23
#